data_AF-A0A7C2D6K9-F1
#
_entry.id   AF-A0A7C2D6K9-F1
#
_cell.length_a   1.000
_cell.length_b   1.000
_cell.length_c   1.000
_cell.angle_alpha   90.00
_cell.angle_beta   90.00
_cell.angle_gamma   90.00
#
_symmetry.space_group_name_H-M   'P 1'
#
loop_
_entity.id
_entity.type
_entity.pdbx_description
1 polymer ?
#
loop_
_entity_poly.entity_id
_entity_poly.type
_entity_poly.pdbx_seq_one_letter_code
_entity_poly.pdbx_strand_id
1 'polypeptide(L)' 'MAPLSRRQLFPAVAAAALAQPKPGSVLYVRFRRRGRTAYGRLEGDRVQPLSADPFGDPLPAGRPVPLNAVSLLCPCTPSK' A
#
# COMPACT_ATOMS: atom_id res chain seq x y z
N MET A 1 -11.91 1.55 -50.50
CA MET A 1 -12.63 0.92 -49.38
C MET A 1 -11.61 0.14 -48.55
N ALA A 2 -11.11 0.72 -47.45
CA ALA A 2 -10.06 0.14 -46.62
C ALA A 2 -10.67 -0.56 -45.38
N PRO A 3 -10.15 -1.72 -44.93
CA PRO A 3 -10.73 -2.42 -43.79
C PRO A 3 -10.33 -1.76 -42.47
N LEU A 4 -11.32 -1.49 -41.62
CA LEU A 4 -11.11 -0.95 -40.27
C LEU A 4 -10.39 -1.97 -39.39
N SER A 5 -9.27 -1.56 -38.83
CA SER A 5 -8.37 -2.35 -37.98
C SER A 5 -8.98 -2.61 -36.60
N ARG A 6 -9.17 -3.88 -36.27
CA ARG A 6 -9.72 -4.44 -35.02
C ARG A 6 -8.72 -4.35 -33.85
N ARG A 7 -8.08 -3.19 -33.65
CA ARG A 7 -6.97 -3.05 -32.67
C ARG A 7 -7.09 -1.88 -31.71
N GLN A 8 -8.25 -1.28 -31.56
CA GLN A 8 -8.47 -0.22 -30.59
C GLN A 8 -9.74 -0.47 -29.81
N LEU A 9 -9.59 -1.09 -28.65
CA LEU A 9 -10.47 -0.97 -27.48
C LEU A 9 -9.85 -1.81 -26.36
N PHE A 10 -8.80 -1.28 -25.73
CA PHE A 10 -8.49 -1.63 -24.35
C PHE A 10 -9.41 -0.75 -23.49
N PRO A 11 -10.47 -1.28 -22.85
CA PRO A 11 -11.18 -0.49 -21.87
C PRO A 11 -10.23 -0.26 -20.72
N ALA A 12 -10.04 1.01 -20.34
CA ALA A 12 -9.37 1.35 -19.10
C ALA A 12 -10.14 0.67 -17.97
N VAL A 13 -9.51 -0.34 -17.34
CA VAL A 13 -10.01 -0.89 -16.09
C VAL A 13 -10.03 0.26 -15.11
N ALA A 14 -11.23 0.70 -14.72
CA ALA A 14 -11.40 1.64 -13.63
C ALA A 14 -10.69 1.04 -12.42
N ALA A 15 -9.54 1.60 -12.05
CA ALA A 15 -8.92 1.31 -10.77
C ALA A 15 -9.99 1.61 -9.72
N ALA A 16 -10.43 0.58 -9.01
CA ALA A 16 -11.22 0.76 -7.80
C ALA A 16 -10.51 1.84 -7.00
N ALA A 17 -11.17 2.99 -6.82
CA ALA A 17 -10.58 4.11 -6.13
C ALA A 17 -10.23 3.63 -4.73
N LEU A 18 -8.95 3.34 -4.49
CA LEU A 18 -8.43 3.12 -3.16
C LEU A 18 -8.83 4.37 -2.38
N ALA A 19 -9.58 4.17 -1.30
CA ALA A 19 -10.08 5.23 -0.45
C ALA A 19 -8.95 6.23 -0.21
N GLN A 20 -9.10 7.44 -0.72
CA GLN A 20 -8.12 8.49 -0.51
C GLN A 20 -8.16 8.82 0.98
N PRO A 21 -7.01 8.76 1.69
CA PRO A 21 -7.00 9.15 3.10
C PRO A 21 -7.52 10.57 3.23
N LYS A 22 -8.37 10.81 4.23
CA LYS A 22 -8.81 12.16 4.56
C LYS A 22 -7.56 13.02 4.80
N PRO A 23 -7.49 14.27 4.31
CA PRO A 23 -6.35 15.15 4.59
C PRO A 23 -6.09 15.21 6.10
N GLY A 24 -4.85 14.92 6.50
CA GLY A 24 -4.43 14.84 7.90
C GLY A 24 -4.58 13.47 8.58
N SER A 25 -5.16 12.46 7.93
CA SER A 25 -5.18 11.09 8.45
C SER A 25 -3.88 10.34 8.10
N VAL A 26 -3.40 9.51 9.03
CA VAL A 26 -2.24 8.64 8.83
C VAL A 26 -2.74 7.22 8.57
N LEU A 27 -2.31 6.62 7.45
CA LEU A 27 -2.60 5.23 7.15
C LEU A 27 -1.49 4.34 7.72
N TYR A 28 -1.84 3.48 8.67
CA TYR A 28 -0.94 2.45 9.17
C TYR A 28 -1.23 1.11 8.50
N VAL A 29 -0.16 0.40 8.15
CA VAL A 29 -0.23 -0.91 7.50
C VAL A 29 0.68 -1.91 8.19
N ARG A 30 0.26 -3.17 8.20
CA ARG A 30 1.12 -4.31 8.49
C ARG A 30 1.56 -4.93 7.18
N PHE A 31 2.86 -5.18 7.01
CA PHE A 31 3.40 -5.71 5.77
C PHE A 31 4.47 -6.76 6.00
N ARG A 32 4.67 -7.64 5.01
CA ARG A 32 5.75 -8.61 4.94
C ARG A 32 6.74 -8.22 3.85
N ARG A 33 8.03 -8.21 4.19
CA ARG A 33 9.14 -7.95 3.26
C ARG A 33 10.32 -8.86 3.59
N ARG A 34 10.82 -9.58 2.58
CA ARG A 34 11.97 -10.52 2.75
C ARG A 34 11.77 -11.49 3.93
N GLY A 35 10.56 -12.05 4.05
CA GLY A 35 10.19 -12.99 5.11
C GLY A 35 9.93 -12.38 6.50
N ARG A 36 10.16 -11.07 6.69
CA ARG A 36 9.92 -10.39 7.97
C ARG A 36 8.63 -9.58 7.94
N THR A 37 7.88 -9.62 9.03
CA THR A 37 6.67 -8.82 9.22
C THR A 37 6.98 -7.58 10.04
N ALA A 38 6.46 -6.43 9.62
CA ALA A 38 6.63 -5.15 10.30
C ALA A 38 5.38 -4.27 10.12
N TYR A 39 5.31 -3.19 10.90
CA TYR A 39 4.35 -2.11 10.70
C TYR A 39 4.99 -0.93 9.96
N GLY A 40 4.17 -0.14 9.28
CA GLY A 40 4.59 1.01 8.51
C GLY A 40 3.49 2.05 8.34
N ARG A 41 3.89 3.28 8.01
CA ARG A 41 2.99 4.33 7.51
C ARG A 41 2.94 4.27 5.99
N LEU A 42 1.74 4.22 5.43
CA LEU A 42 1.51 4.29 3.99
C LEU A 42 1.40 5.75 3.57
N GLU A 43 2.35 6.19 2.75
CA GLU A 43 2.47 7.55 2.23
C GLU A 43 2.56 7.48 0.70
N GLY A 44 1.43 7.69 0.03
CA GLY A 44 1.32 7.49 -1.42
C GLY A 44 1.61 6.05 -1.82
N ASP A 45 2.66 5.85 -2.61
CA ASP A 45 3.14 4.56 -3.13
C ASP A 45 4.30 3.97 -2.32
N ARG A 46 4.57 4.51 -1.12
CA ARG A 46 5.66 4.06 -0.25
C ARG A 46 5.17 3.73 1.15
N VAL A 47 5.87 2.80 1.78
CA VAL A 47 5.69 2.45 3.19
C VAL A 47 6.93 2.90 3.95
N GLN A 48 6.76 3.82 4.90
CA GLN A 48 7.79 4.16 5.89
C GLN A 48 7.71 3.13 7.03
N PRO A 49 8.71 2.24 7.21
CA PRO A 49 8.67 1.26 8.29
C PRO A 49 8.71 1.95 9.66
N LEU A 50 8.19 1.27 10.68
CA LEU A 50 8.17 1.73 12.06
C LEU A 50 9.03 0.81 12.95
N SER A 51 9.55 1.35 14.03
CA SER A 51 10.34 0.61 15.03
C SER A 51 9.48 -0.29 15.93
N ALA A 52 8.20 0.05 16.09
CA ALA A 52 7.24 -0.61 16.96
C ALA A 52 5.84 -0.68 16.32
N ASP A 53 4.86 -1.19 17.05
CA ASP A 53 3.47 -1.21 16.63
C ASP A 53 2.85 0.21 16.59
N PRO A 54 1.75 0.42 15.84
CA PRO A 54 1.18 1.74 15.63
C PRO A 54 0.34 2.26 16.81
N PHE A 55 0.14 1.49 17.88
CA PHE A 55 -0.75 1.85 19.00
C PHE A 55 -0.02 2.53 20.17
N GLY A 56 1.31 2.54 20.16
CA GLY A 56 2.15 3.33 21.07
C GLY A 56 2.70 4.59 20.40
N ASP A 57 3.99 4.87 20.63
CA ASP A 57 4.75 5.96 20.00
C ASP A 57 5.72 5.43 18.92
N PRO A 58 5.22 5.02 17.73
CA PRO A 58 6.07 4.43 16.72
C PRO A 58 7.00 5.46 16.08
N LEU A 59 8.31 5.18 16.10
CA LEU A 59 9.30 5.99 15.39
C LEU A 59 9.53 5.46 13.98
N PRO A 60 9.76 6.33 12.98
CA PRO A 60 10.22 5.91 11.67
C PRO A 60 11.50 5.06 11.79
N ALA A 61 11.51 3.91 11.13
CA ALA A 61 12.63 2.99 11.09
C ALA A 61 13.08 2.74 9.65
N GLY A 62 14.38 2.83 9.41
CA GLY A 62 14.98 2.56 8.11
C GLY A 62 14.46 3.45 6.99
N ARG A 63 14.68 3.01 5.75
CA ARG A 63 14.30 3.76 4.54
C ARG A 63 12.88 3.41 4.08
N PRO A 64 12.12 4.36 3.51
CA PRO A 64 10.86 4.07 2.82
C PRO A 64 11.05 2.99 1.75
N VAL A 65 10.13 2.03 1.72
CA VAL A 65 10.10 0.95 0.72
C VAL A 65 8.92 1.17 -0.23
N PRO A 66 9.06 0.84 -1.52
CA PRO A 66 7.94 0.96 -2.45
C PRO A 66 6.86 -0.07 -2.10
N LEU A 67 5.59 0.34 -2.19
CA LEU A 67 4.43 -0.46 -1.83
C LEU A 67 4.35 -1.77 -2.65
N ASN A 68 4.77 -1.72 -3.91
CA ASN A 68 4.81 -2.89 -4.79
C ASN A 68 5.89 -3.93 -4.42
N ALA A 69 6.80 -3.61 -3.50
CA ALA A 69 7.86 -4.51 -3.03
C ALA A 69 7.53 -5.18 -1.69
N VAL A 70 6.30 -5.02 -1.19
CA VAL A 70 5.84 -5.62 0.06
C VAL A 70 4.52 -6.35 -0.14
N SER A 71 4.25 -7.35 0.69
CA SER A 71 2.92 -7.95 0.79
C SER A 71 2.18 -7.32 1.96
N LEU A 72 1.06 -6.64 1.71
CA LEU A 72 0.18 -6.17 2.78
C LEU A 72 -0.47 -7.36 3.50
N LEU A 73 -0.56 -7.27 4.83
CA LEU A 73 -1.22 -8.26 5.69
C LEU A 73 -2.48 -7.66 6.30
N CYS A 74 -3.19 -8.44 7.12
CA CYS A 74 -4.22 -7.90 7.99
C CYS A 74 -3.67 -6.70 8.79
N PRO A 75 -4.44 -5.60 8.93
CA PRO A 75 -3.93 -4.32 9.41
C PRO A 75 -3.34 -4.39 10.83
N CYS A 76 -3.77 -5.37 11.63
CA CYS A 76 -3.31 -5.62 12.99
C CYS A 76 -3.09 -7.12 13.22
N THR A 77 -2.47 -7.48 14.34
CA THR A 77 -2.50 -8.87 14.83
C THR A 77 -3.88 -9.16 15.40
N PRO A 78 -4.65 -10.14 14.84
CA PRO A 78 -5.94 -10.51 15.40
C PRO A 78 -5.73 -11.16 16.78
N SER A 79 -6.56 -10.78 17.76
CA SER A 79 -6.55 -11.34 19.12
C SER A 79 -7.84 -12.08 19.48
N LYS A 80 -8.87 -11.95 18.66
CA LYS A 80 -10.15 -12.67 18.71
C LYS A 80 -10.64 -12.92 17.29
#